data_AF-A0A2M7VYQ3-F1
#
_entry.id   AF-A0A2M7VYQ3-F1
#
_cell.length_a   1.000
_cell.length_b   1.000
_cell.length_c   1.000
_cell.angle_alpha   90.00
_cell.angle_beta   90.00
_cell.angle_gamma   90.00
#
_symmetry.space_group_name_H-M   'P 1'
#
loop_
_entity.id
_entity.type
_entity.pdbx_description
1 polymer ?
#
loop_
_entity_poly.entity_id
_entity_poly.type
_entity_poly.pdbx_seq_one_letter_code
_entity_poly.pdbx_strand_id
1 'polypeptide(L)' 'MNSILIIYTGGTIGMVHDEETGALKTFNFASLLDEIPEIKKFKSTIET' A
#
# COMPACT_ATOMS: atom_id res chain seq x y z
N MET A 1 -13.85 19.20 1.18
CA MET A 1 -13.07 18.10 0.58
C MET A 1 -12.34 17.42 1.72
N ASN A 2 -12.50 16.11 1.88
CA ASN A 2 -11.74 15.36 2.88
C ASN A 2 -10.55 14.70 2.18
N SER A 3 -9.38 14.82 2.79
CA SER A 3 -8.15 14.17 2.34
C SER A 3 -7.71 13.16 3.40
N ILE A 4 -7.14 12.04 2.95
CA ILE A 4 -6.58 11.01 3.81
C ILE A 4 -5.09 10.95 3.52
N LEU A 5 -4.28 11.15 4.56
CA LEU A 5 -2.83 10.98 4.53
C LEU A 5 -2.50 9.58 5.05
N ILE A 6 -1.77 8.81 4.24
CA ILE A 6 -1.32 7.48 4.63
C ILE A 6 0.19 7.54 4.87
N ILE A 7 0.62 7.37 6.11
CA ILE A 7 2.05 7.31 6.47
C ILE A 7 2.41 5.86 6.77
N TYR A 8 3.29 5.30 5.94
CA TYR A 8 3.83 3.97 6.15
C TYR A 8 5.25 4.04 6.70
N THR A 9 5.44 3.55 7.93
CA THR A 9 6.71 3.62 8.66
C THR A 9 7.50 2.30 8.61
N GLY A 10 7.07 1.32 7.80
CA GLY A 10 7.68 0.00 7.72
C GLY A 10 6.86 -1.12 8.38
N GLY A 11 7.42 -2.33 8.42
CA GLY A 11 6.74 -3.54 8.91
C GLY A 11 6.42 -4.56 7.80
N THR A 12 5.72 -5.65 8.14
CA THR A 12 5.42 -6.76 7.22
C THR A 12 4.21 -6.53 6.31
N ILE A 13 3.35 -5.55 6.62
CA ILE A 13 2.24 -5.13 5.74
C ILE A 13 2.78 -4.60 4.40
N GLY A 14 4.02 -4.09 4.41
CA GLY A 14 4.75 -3.65 3.24
C GLY A 14 5.47 -4.73 2.46
N MET A 15 5.31 -6.02 2.77
CA MET A 15 6.15 -7.07 2.22
C MET A 15 5.34 -8.00 1.31
N VAL A 16 5.73 -8.09 0.04
CA VAL A 16 5.23 -9.09 -0.89
C VAL A 16 6.22 -10.24 -0.95
N HIS A 17 5.68 -11.47 -0.95
CA HIS A 17 6.47 -12.66 -1.14
C HIS A 17 6.91 -12.73 -2.61
N ASP A 18 8.22 -12.73 -2.83
CA ASP A 18 8.80 -12.90 -4.15
C ASP A 18 8.88 -14.40 -4.47
N GLU A 19 8.04 -14.89 -5.37
CA GLU A 19 7.94 -16.32 -5.68
C GLU A 19 9.22 -16.92 -6.31
N GLU A 20 10.05 -16.11 -6.96
CA GLU A 20 11.30 -16.59 -7.56
C GLU A 20 12.41 -16.81 -6.51
N THR A 21 12.48 -15.94 -5.50
CA THR A 21 13.56 -15.92 -4.50
C THR A 21 13.14 -16.42 -3.13
N GLY A 22 11.84 -16.56 -2.87
CA GLY A 22 11.25 -16.90 -1.57
C GLY A 22 11.42 -15.79 -0.51
N ALA A 23 11.98 -14.64 -0.90
CA ALA A 23 12.27 -13.54 0.01
C ALA A 23 11.07 -12.60 0.16
N LEU A 24 11.00 -11.93 1.31
CA LEU A 24 10.06 -10.84 1.53
C LEU A 24 10.67 -9.54 0.96
N LYS A 25 10.02 -8.96 -0.05
CA LYS A 25 10.45 -7.70 -0.66
C LYS A 25 9.49 -6.58 -0.30
N THR A 26 10.02 -5.39 -0.11
CA THR A 26 9.19 -4.19 0.10
C THR A 26 8.35 -3.93 -1.14
N PHE A 27 7.02 -3.92 -0.99
CA PHE A 27 6.09 -3.58 -2.05
C PHE A 27 6.12 -2.06 -2.26
N ASN A 28 5.97 -1.62 -3.52
CA ASN A 28 5.91 -0.21 -3.85
C ASN A 28 4.61 0.39 -3.32
N PHE A 29 4.67 1.39 -2.43
CA PHE A 29 3.48 1.99 -1.84
C PHE A 29 2.47 2.52 -2.87
N ALA A 30 2.94 2.92 -4.05
CA ALA A 30 2.06 3.28 -5.17
C ALA A 30 1.14 2.11 -5.61
N SER A 31 1.60 0.87 -5.47
CA SER A 31 0.85 -0.36 -5.72
C SER A 31 -0.09 -0.74 -4.57
N LEU A 32 -0.01 -0.10 -3.39
CA LEU A 32 -0.92 -0.40 -2.26
C LEU A 32 -2.38 -0.17 -2.66
N LEU A 33 -2.61 0.87 -3.45
CA LEU A 33 -3.94 1.24 -3.94
C LEU A 33 -4.49 0.22 -4.94
N ASP A 34 -3.61 -0.59 -5.54
CA ASP A 34 -3.99 -1.69 -6.43
C ASP A 34 -4.21 -2.99 -5.65
N GLU A 35 -3.42 -3.23 -4.60
CA GLU A 35 -3.56 -4.38 -3.70
C GLU A 35 -4.75 -4.25 -2.73
N ILE A 36 -5.10 -3.02 -2.30
CA ILE A 36 -6.21 -2.72 -1.38
C ILE A 36 -7.20 -1.77 -2.08
N PRO A 37 -7.99 -2.26 -3.04
CA PRO A 37 -8.97 -1.46 -3.78
C PRO A 37 -10.06 -0.87 -2.87
N GLU A 38 -10.26 -1.41 -1.66
CA GLU A 38 -11.17 -0.87 -0.63
C GLU A 38 -10.87 0.58 -0.29
N ILE A 39 -9.60 0.99 -0.37
CA ILE A 39 -9.17 2.35 -0.10
C ILE A 39 -9.84 3.35 -1.06
N LYS A 40 -10.14 2.95 -2.30
CA LYS A 40 -10.85 3.78 -3.30
C LYS A 40 -12.32 4.04 -2.92
N LYS A 41 -12.88 3.33 -1.93
CA LYS A 41 -14.27 3.51 -1.45
C LYS A 41 -14.39 4.72 -0.52
N PHE A 42 -13.30 5.15 0.11
CA PHE A 42 -13.26 6.42 0.81
C PHE A 42 -13.25 7.51 -0.26
N LYS A 43 -14.39 8.18 -0.47
CA LYS A 43 -14.57 9.27 -1.47
C LYS A 43 -13.75 10.52 -1.08
N SER A 44 -12.44 10.36 -1.00
CA SER A 44 -11.47 11.31 -0.47
C SER A 44 -10.23 11.31 -1.36
N THR A 45 -9.56 12.45 -1.44
CA THR A 45 -8.25 12.52 -2.10
C THR A 45 -7.23 11.84 -1.21
N ILE A 46 -6.42 10.95 -1.78
CA ILE A 46 -5.38 10.22 -1.05
C ILE A 46 -4.03 10.76 -1.46
N GLU A 47 -3.25 11.13 -0.44
CA GLU A 47 -1.87 11.54 -0.58
C GLU A 47 -0.99 10.50 0.13
N THR A 48 0.07 10.08 -0.57
CA THR A 48 1.04 9.06 -0.14
C THR A 48 2.39 9.71 0.08
#